data_AF-F8PGX1-F1
#
_entry.id   AF-F8PGX1-F1
#
_cell.length_a   1.000
_cell.length_b   1.000
_cell.length_c   1.000
_cell.angle_alpha   90.00
_cell.angle_beta   90.00
_cell.angle_gamma   90.00
#
_symmetry.space_group_name_H-M   'P 1'
#
loop_
_entity.id
_entity.type
_entity.pdbx_description
1 polymer ?
#
loop_
_entity_poly.entity_id
_entity_poly.type
_entity_poly.pdbx_seq_one_letter_code
_entity_poly.pdbx_strand_id
1 'polypeptide(L)'
;CKEAIGRDELDARYRSLHARVGFRHFGNSILYVKQMTGRKHREIQRTIIVTSAGTVTPSFLQAIHALVDFIYQAQSPMHTPSSVKAIVASLSEFHKNKQAILDAEAR
;
A
#
# COMPACT_ATOMS: atom_id res chain seq x y z
N CYS A 1 -2.04 -1.83 7.49
CA CYS A 1 -2.14 -0.35 7.55
C CYS A 1 -3.29 0.15 8.41
N LYS A 2 -4.55 -0.30 8.23
CA LYS A 2 -5.68 0.19 9.04
C LYS A 2 -5.49 0.02 10.56
N GLU A 3 -4.90 -1.10 10.99
CA GLU A 3 -4.64 -1.35 12.41
C GLU A 3 -3.45 -0.50 12.89
N ALA A 4 -2.35 -0.44 12.13
CA ALA A 4 -1.19 0.40 12.45
C ALA A 4 -1.46 1.92 12.49
N ILE A 5 -2.35 2.42 11.62
CA ILE A 5 -2.65 3.86 11.50
C ILE A 5 -3.85 4.25 12.36
N GLY A 6 -4.74 3.29 12.65
CA GLY A 6 -6.07 3.57 13.18
C GLY A 6 -7.09 3.81 12.05
N ARG A 7 -8.31 3.34 12.26
CA ARG A 7 -9.38 3.40 11.25
C ARG A 7 -9.78 4.84 10.92
N ASP A 8 -10.04 5.65 11.94
CA ASP A 8 -10.52 7.02 11.76
C ASP A 8 -9.45 7.91 11.11
N GLU A 9 -8.19 7.78 11.53
CA GLU A 9 -7.07 8.51 10.94
C GLU A 9 -6.82 8.10 9.49
N LEU A 10 -6.87 6.79 9.19
CA LEU A 10 -6.77 6.30 7.82
C LEU A 10 -7.86 6.92 6.94
N ASP A 11 -9.09 6.97 7.45
CA ASP A 11 -10.22 7.52 6.73
C ASP A 11 -10.09 9.03 6.50
N ALA A 12 -9.70 9.78 7.53
CA ALA A 12 -9.47 11.22 7.45
C ALA A 12 -8.43 11.56 6.38
N ARG A 13 -7.33 10.79 6.33
CA ARG A 13 -6.29 10.98 5.31
C ARG A 13 -6.81 10.70 3.91
N TYR A 14 -7.55 9.62 3.69
CA TYR A 14 -8.14 9.35 2.37
C TYR A 14 -9.16 10.41 1.94
N ARG A 15 -9.93 10.98 2.87
CA ARG A 15 -10.83 12.11 2.59
C ARG A 15 -10.08 13.39 2.24
N SER A 16 -8.92 13.63 2.84
CA SER A 16 -8.08 14.79 2.54
C SER A 16 -7.37 14.73 1.17
N LEU A 17 -7.28 13.54 0.55
CA LEU A 17 -6.67 13.40 -0.77
C LEU A 17 -7.49 14.17 -1.80
N HIS A 18 -6.83 15.08 -2.53
CA HIS A 18 -7.49 15.86 -3.57
C HIS A 18 -8.13 14.95 -4.63
N ALA A 19 -9.37 15.26 -5.01
CA ALA A 19 -10.06 14.54 -6.07
C ALA A 19 -9.39 14.84 -7.43
N ARG A 20 -8.89 13.81 -8.12
CA ARG A 20 -8.21 13.94 -9.41
C ARG A 20 -8.96 13.18 -10.50
N VAL A 21 -9.03 13.76 -11.69
CA VAL A 21 -9.60 13.09 -12.88
C VAL A 21 -8.81 11.81 -13.16
N GLY A 22 -9.52 10.69 -13.33
CA GLY A 22 -8.90 9.37 -13.58
C GLY A 22 -8.44 8.61 -12.33
N PHE A 23 -8.60 9.18 -11.13
CA PHE A 23 -8.32 8.52 -9.84
C PHE A 23 -9.61 8.30 -9.06
N ARG A 24 -9.64 7.28 -8.20
CA ARG A 24 -10.80 7.02 -7.35
C ARG A 24 -10.67 7.85 -6.07
N HIS A 25 -11.52 8.86 -5.91
CA HIS A 25 -11.62 9.56 -4.63
C HIS A 25 -12.52 8.78 -3.64
N PHE A 26 -12.10 8.67 -2.38
CA PHE A 26 -12.81 7.94 -1.31
C PHE A 26 -13.57 8.90 -0.39
N GLY A 27 -14.41 9.77 -0.95
CA GLY A 27 -15.11 10.83 -0.18
C GLY A 27 -16.09 10.30 0.88
N ASN A 28 -16.70 9.13 0.66
CA ASN A 28 -17.67 8.52 1.58
C ASN A 28 -17.03 7.52 2.55
N SER A 29 -15.72 7.64 2.82
CA SER A 29 -14.87 6.69 3.55
C SER A 29 -14.30 5.54 2.72
N ILE A 30 -13.04 5.18 3.01
CA ILE A 30 -12.43 3.94 2.54
C ILE A 30 -12.91 2.72 3.33
N LEU A 31 -13.33 2.90 4.58
CA LEU A 31 -13.78 1.82 5.46
C LEU A 31 -15.17 1.30 5.08
N TYR A 32 -16.04 2.13 4.51
CA TYR A 32 -17.39 1.75 4.06
C TYR A 32 -17.42 1.17 2.64
N VAL A 33 -16.28 0.78 2.08
CA VAL A 33 -16.21 0.16 0.75
C VAL A 33 -16.86 -1.24 0.78
N LYS A 34 -18.15 -1.31 0.43
CA LYS A 34 -18.95 -2.56 0.39
C LYS A 34 -18.41 -3.62 -0.58
N GLN A 35 -17.84 -3.20 -1.71
CA GLN A 35 -17.21 -4.07 -2.69
C GLN A 35 -15.86 -3.51 -3.10
N MET A 36 -14.83 -4.33 -2.93
CA MET A 36 -13.48 -4.01 -3.38
C MET A 36 -13.33 -4.44 -4.85
N THR A 37 -13.04 -3.47 -5.72
CA THR A 37 -12.85 -3.73 -7.16
C THR A 37 -11.39 -3.54 -7.52
N GLY A 38 -10.93 -4.12 -8.64
CA GLY A 38 -9.54 -3.96 -9.09
C GLY A 38 -9.10 -2.50 -9.23
N ARG A 39 -10.00 -1.62 -9.69
CA ARG A 39 -9.73 -0.17 -9.73
C ARG A 39 -9.50 0.44 -8.35
N LYS A 40 -10.26 0.01 -7.33
CA LYS A 40 -10.07 0.48 -5.94
C LYS A 40 -8.77 -0.06 -5.35
N HIS A 41 -8.46 -1.35 -5.56
CA HIS A 41 -7.18 -1.92 -5.14
C HIS A 41 -6.00 -1.15 -5.75
N ARG A 42 -6.07 -0.81 -7.04
CA ARG A 42 -5.02 -0.04 -7.73
C ARG A 42 -4.87 1.36 -7.16
N GLU A 43 -5.97 2.02 -6.80
CA GLU A 43 -5.90 3.33 -6.15
C GLU A 43 -5.25 3.25 -4.76
N ILE A 44 -5.63 2.25 -3.97
CA ILE A 44 -5.03 2.01 -2.65
C ILE A 44 -3.54 1.75 -2.80
N GLN A 45 -3.11 0.89 -3.73
CA GLN A 45 -1.69 0.63 -3.99
C GLN A 45 -0.89 1.90 -4.32
N ARG A 46 -1.48 2.82 -5.08
CA ARG A 46 -0.83 4.10 -5.45
C ARG A 46 -0.70 5.08 -4.29
N THR A 47 -1.64 5.03 -3.34
CA THR A 47 -1.78 6.06 -2.29
C THR A 47 -1.32 5.57 -0.92
N ILE A 48 -1.23 4.26 -0.69
CA ILE A 48 -1.00 3.66 0.64
C ILE A 48 0.28 4.15 1.31
N ILE A 49 1.35 4.40 0.55
CA ILE A 49 2.61 4.91 1.11
C ILE A 49 2.43 6.33 1.64
N VAL A 50 1.85 7.22 0.84
CA VAL A 50 1.59 8.60 1.24
C VAL A 50 0.62 8.64 2.41
N THR A 51 -0.44 7.84 2.37
CA THR A 51 -1.43 7.77 3.47
C THR A 51 -0.82 7.22 4.76
N SER A 52 0.19 6.35 4.68
CA SER A 52 0.86 5.78 5.87
C SER A 52 2.02 6.64 6.39
N ALA A 53 2.49 7.62 5.62
CA ALA A 53 3.66 8.41 5.99
C ALA A 53 3.43 9.25 7.26
N GLY A 54 4.35 9.19 8.22
CA GLY A 54 4.28 9.96 9.47
C GLY A 54 3.36 9.38 10.55
N THR A 55 2.65 8.27 10.29
CA THR A 55 1.86 7.55 11.31
C THR A 55 2.46 6.20 11.69
N VAL A 56 3.31 5.64 10.84
CA VAL A 56 3.94 4.32 11.05
C VAL A 56 5.46 4.46 11.10
N THR A 57 6.12 3.42 11.62
CA THR A 57 7.59 3.38 11.67
C THR A 57 8.20 3.36 10.25
N PRO A 58 9.43 3.85 10.07
CA PRO A 58 10.09 3.79 8.77
C PRO A 58 10.22 2.37 8.20
N SER A 59 10.49 1.37 9.05
CA SER A 59 10.57 -0.04 8.65
C SER A 59 9.21 -0.60 8.21
N PHE A 60 8.13 -0.22 8.87
CA PHE A 60 6.78 -0.55 8.40
C PHE A 60 6.52 0.02 7.01
N LEU A 61 6.85 1.30 6.80
CA LEU A 61 6.66 1.96 5.51
C LEU A 61 7.50 1.29 4.40
N GLN A 62 8.74 0.92 4.70
CA GLN A 62 9.62 0.17 3.79
C GLN A 62 9.04 -1.20 3.44
N ALA A 63 8.48 -1.93 4.41
CA ALA A 63 7.82 -3.20 4.15
C ALA A 63 6.63 -3.05 3.19
N ILE A 64 5.76 -2.05 3.43
CA ILE A 64 4.62 -1.80 2.54
C ILE A 64 5.09 -1.35 1.14
N HIS A 65 6.13 -0.51 1.06
CA HIS A 65 6.69 -0.08 -0.22
C HIS A 65 7.23 -1.27 -1.03
N ALA A 66 8.05 -2.11 -0.40
CA ALA A 66 8.60 -3.31 -1.02
C ALA A 66 7.50 -4.27 -1.51
N LEU A 67 6.41 -4.42 -0.74
CA LEU A 67 5.27 -5.24 -1.15
C LEU A 67 4.53 -4.64 -2.35
N VAL A 68 4.32 -3.32 -2.38
CA VAL A 68 3.69 -2.63 -3.52
C VAL A 68 4.55 -2.74 -4.77
N ASP A 69 5.87 -2.56 -4.65
CA ASP A 69 6.82 -2.74 -5.76
C ASP A 69 6.76 -4.17 -6.31
N PHE A 70 6.78 -5.17 -5.43
CA PHE A 70 6.63 -6.58 -5.82
C PHE A 70 5.34 -6.80 -6.61
N ILE A 71 4.19 -6.31 -6.12
CA ILE A 71 2.89 -6.47 -6.78
C ILE A 71 2.91 -5.82 -8.17
N TYR A 72 3.43 -4.60 -8.31
CA TYR A 72 3.49 -3.93 -9.60
C TYR A 72 4.40 -4.65 -10.59
N GLN A 73 5.55 -5.11 -10.13
CA GLN A 73 6.49 -5.83 -10.99
C GLN A 73 5.93 -7.19 -11.42
N ALA A 74 5.26 -7.92 -10.52
CA ALA A 74 4.62 -9.20 -10.81
C ALA A 74 3.43 -9.09 -11.78
N GLN A 75 2.83 -7.90 -11.91
CA GLN A 75 1.75 -7.63 -12.88
C GLN A 75 2.26 -7.28 -14.29
N SER A 76 3.58 -7.22 -14.50
CA SER A 76 4.14 -6.96 -15.83
C SER A 76 3.74 -8.08 -16.81
N PRO A 77 3.26 -7.76 -18.03
CA PRO A 77 2.86 -8.78 -19.01
C PRO A 77 4.05 -9.58 -19.56
N MET A 78 5.27 -9.07 -19.41
CA MET A 78 6.50 -9.75 -19.79
C MET A 78 7.56 -9.55 -18.71
N HIS A 79 8.39 -10.57 -18.53
CA HIS A 79 9.51 -10.53 -17.60
C HIS A 79 10.84 -10.69 -18.34
N THR A 80 11.80 -9.85 -17.96
CA THR A 80 13.20 -9.95 -18.34
C THR A 80 14.00 -10.49 -17.16
N PRO A 81 15.24 -10.98 -17.35
CA PRO A 81 16.11 -11.34 -16.24
C PRO A 81 16.28 -10.20 -15.22
N SER A 82 16.31 -8.94 -15.68
CA SER A 82 16.36 -7.77 -14.80
C SER A 82 15.07 -7.56 -14.00
N SER A 83 13.89 -7.74 -14.60
CA SER A 83 12.62 -7.63 -13.86
C SER A 83 12.47 -8.76 -12.83
N VAL A 84 12.88 -9.98 -13.17
CA VAL A 84 12.89 -11.11 -12.21
C VAL A 84 13.80 -10.79 -11.02
N LYS A 85 14.99 -10.24 -11.28
CA LYS A 85 15.91 -9.80 -10.21
C LYS A 85 15.27 -8.73 -9.33
N ALA A 86 14.54 -7.77 -9.91
CA ALA A 86 13.81 -6.75 -9.16
C ALA A 86 12.69 -7.35 -8.29
N ILE A 87 11.95 -8.33 -8.81
CA ILE A 87 10.88 -9.04 -8.07
C ILE A 87 11.47 -9.77 -6.87
N VAL A 88 12.59 -10.47 -7.05
CA VAL A 88 13.29 -11.15 -5.95
C VAL A 88 13.82 -10.14 -4.93
N ALA A 89 14.36 -9.00 -5.38
CA ALA A 89 14.88 -7.96 -4.50
C ALA A 89 13.77 -7.31 -3.66
N SER A 90 12.63 -6.97 -4.27
CA SER A 90 11.47 -6.40 -3.55
C SER A 90 10.90 -7.40 -2.53
N LEU A 91 10.81 -8.68 -2.89
CA LEU A 91 10.39 -9.72 -1.95
C LEU A 91 11.37 -9.89 -0.78
N SER A 92 12.68 -9.85 -1.06
CA SER A 92 13.72 -9.88 -0.02
C SER A 92 13.61 -8.68 0.92
N GLU A 93 13.42 -7.48 0.38
CA GLU A 93 13.28 -6.25 1.16
C GLU A 93 12.03 -6.25 2.03
N PHE A 94 10.91 -6.78 1.51
CA PHE A 94 9.71 -7.03 2.32
C PHE A 94 10.03 -7.96 3.49
N HIS A 95 10.72 -9.09 3.24
CA HIS A 95 11.04 -10.05 4.29
C HIS A 95 11.99 -9.51 5.37
N LYS A 96 12.89 -8.60 5.04
CA LYS A 96 13.73 -7.91 6.03
C LYS A 96 12.91 -7.04 6.98
N ASN A 97 11.86 -6.41 6.47
CA ASN A 97 11.09 -5.39 7.20
C ASN A 97 9.74 -5.88 7.73
N LYS A 98 9.24 -7.06 7.32
CA LYS A 98 7.91 -7.59 7.69
C LYS A 98 7.67 -7.66 9.19
N GLN A 99 8.73 -7.78 10.01
CA GLN A 99 8.61 -7.84 11.46
C GLN A 99 7.95 -6.58 12.00
N ALA A 100 8.24 -5.41 11.44
CA ALA A 100 7.59 -4.15 11.82
C ALA A 100 6.07 -4.16 11.61
N ILE A 101 5.56 -4.94 10.66
CA ILE A 101 4.11 -5.12 10.45
C ILE A 101 3.51 -5.97 11.57
N LEU A 102 4.22 -7.01 11.99
CA LEU A 102 3.80 -7.89 13.09
C LEU A 102 3.83 -7.16 14.43
N ASP A 103 4.88 -6.37 14.68
CA ASP A 103 5.05 -5.59 15.91
C ASP A 103 3.98 -4.50 16.05
N ALA A 104 3.51 -3.95 14.92
CA ALA A 104 2.40 -3.02 14.87
C ALA A 104 1.01 -3.71 14.98
N GLU A 105 0.98 -5.01 15.28
CA GLU A 105 -0.21 -5.87 15.32
C GLU A 105 -1.07 -5.77 14.05
N ALA A 106 -0.47 -5.36 12.94
CA ALA A 106 -1.17 -5.00 11.72
C ALA A 106 -1.27 -6.17 10.76
N ARG A 107 -1.89 -7.27 11.25
CA ARG A 107 -2.20 -8.46 10.45
C ARG A 107 -3.40 -8.24 9.52
#